data_AF-A0A1M5ZLU2-F1
#
_entry.id   AF-A0A1M5ZLU2-F1
#
_cell.length_a   1.000
_cell.length_b   1.000
_cell.length_c   1.000
_cell.angle_alpha   90.00
_cell.angle_beta   90.00
_cell.angle_gamma   90.00
#
_symmetry.space_group_name_H-M   'P 1'
#
loop_
_entity.id
_entity.type
_entity.pdbx_description
1 polymer ?
#
loop_
_entity_poly.entity_id
_entity_poly.type
_entity_poly.pdbx_seq_one_letter_code
_entity_poly.pdbx_strand_id
1 'polypeptide(L)' 'MVDHAAMYKTLMGGMLDALEDIEQQNYGFAKLTLVKTLQVAEDICSLGAGEELPAVRLLTPLDPKSTGRRRR' A
#
# COMPACT_ATOMS: atom_id res chain seq x y z
N MET A 1 -21.95 -10.05 -0.81
CA MET A 1 -21.03 -11.17 -1.10
C MET A 1 -19.61 -10.60 -1.08
N VAL A 2 -18.63 -11.26 -0.49
CA VAL A 2 -17.25 -10.72 -0.39
C VAL A 2 -16.61 -10.69 -1.78
N ASP A 3 -15.95 -9.58 -2.14
CA ASP A 3 -15.19 -9.49 -3.39
C ASP A 3 -13.80 -10.13 -3.21
N HIS A 4 -13.77 -11.45 -3.36
CA HIS A 4 -12.54 -12.24 -3.25
C HIS A 4 -11.48 -11.85 -4.30
N ALA A 5 -11.89 -11.34 -5.47
CA ALA A 5 -10.95 -10.91 -6.50
C ALA A 5 -10.26 -9.60 -6.10
N ALA A 6 -11.00 -8.64 -5.54
CA ALA A 6 -10.44 -7.41 -5.00
C ALA A 6 -9.52 -7.68 -3.80
N MET A 7 -9.92 -8.60 -2.91
CA MET A 7 -9.10 -9.01 -1.77
C MET A 7 -7.77 -9.63 -2.22
N TYR A 8 -7.82 -10.56 -3.18
CA TYR A 8 -6.60 -11.20 -3.72
C TYR A 8 -5.64 -10.19 -4.35
N LYS A 9 -6.16 -9.26 -5.17
CA LYS A 9 -5.34 -8.21 -5.80
C LYS A 9 -4.68 -7.31 -4.75
N THR A 10 -5.42 -6.92 -3.73
CA THR A 10 -4.93 -6.06 -2.64
C THR A 10 -3.78 -6.75 -1.91
N LEU A 11 -4.00 -7.99 -1.45
CA LEU A 11 -2.98 -8.75 -0.72
C LEU A 11 -1.72 -9.00 -1.56
N MET A 12 -1.88 -9.43 -2.82
CA MET A 12 -0.73 -9.70 -3.69
C MET A 12 0.05 -8.43 -4.03
N GLY A 13 -0.64 -7.32 -4.31
CA GLY A 13 0.02 -6.03 -4.60
C GLY A 13 0.84 -5.55 -3.40
N GLY A 14 0.22 -5.50 -2.22
CA GLY A 14 0.91 -5.05 -1.01
C GLY A 14 2.07 -5.93 -0.56
N MET A 15 2.03 -7.24 -0.85
CA MET A 15 3.18 -8.13 -0.62
C MET A 15 4.35 -7.83 -1.56
N LEU A 16 4.07 -7.55 -2.84
CA LEU A 16 5.13 -7.19 -3.81
C LEU A 16 5.78 -5.85 -3.43
N ASP A 17 4.97 -4.84 -3.08
CA ASP A 17 5.48 -3.54 -2.64
C ASP A 17 6.35 -3.69 -1.38
N ALA A 18 5.90 -4.50 -0.41
CA ALA A 18 6.69 -4.76 0.80
C ALA A 18 7.99 -5.54 0.52
N LEU A 19 8.02 -6.41 -0.49
CA LEU A 19 9.24 -7.09 -0.92
C LEU A 19 10.23 -6.11 -1.54
N GLU A 20 9.78 -5.17 -2.37
CA GLU A 20 10.62 -4.10 -2.92
C GLU A 20 11.22 -3.23 -1.79
N ASP A 21 10.40 -2.89 -0.79
CA ASP A 21 10.85 -2.17 0.40
C ASP A 21 11.90 -2.95 1.21
N ILE A 22 11.74 -4.27 1.31
CA ILE A 22 12.70 -5.17 1.98
C ILE A 22 14.01 -5.25 1.20
N GLU A 23 13.96 -5.35 -0.13
CA GLU A 23 15.16 -5.36 -0.99
C GLU A 23 15.99 -4.08 -0.82
N GLN A 24 15.31 -2.95 -0.60
CA GLN A 24 15.95 -1.66 -0.27
C GLN A 24 16.37 -1.53 1.20
N GLN A 25 16.24 -2.60 2.00
CA GLN A 25 16.52 -2.63 3.45
C GLN A 25 15.64 -1.64 4.25
N ASN A 26 14.51 -1.23 3.69
CA ASN A 26 13.57 -0.31 4.32
C ASN A 26 12.45 -1.07 5.06
N TYR A 27 12.86 -1.89 6.04
CA TYR A 27 11.96 -2.78 6.79
C TYR A 27 10.83 -2.03 7.53
N GLY A 28 11.08 -0.78 7.93
CA GLY A 28 10.06 0.06 8.57
C GLY A 28 8.92 0.40 7.61
N PHE A 29 9.26 0.72 6.37
CA PHE A 29 8.27 1.01 5.34
C PHE A 29 7.57 -0.27 4.85
N ALA A 30 8.31 -1.36 4.65
CA ALA A 30 7.73 -2.67 4.35
C ALA A 30 6.67 -3.11 5.37
N LYS A 31 6.96 -2.93 6.67
CA LYS A 31 6.00 -3.21 7.75
C LYS A 31 4.74 -2.36 7.63
N LEU A 32 4.89 -1.06 7.36
CA LEU A 32 3.75 -0.16 7.18
C LEU A 32 2.91 -0.54 5.97
N THR A 33 3.55 -0.92 4.86
CA THR A 33 2.92 -1.40 3.63
C THR A 33 2.07 -2.64 3.90
N LEU A 34 2.62 -3.64 4.60
CA LEU A 34 1.89 -4.85 4.96
C LEU A 34 0.70 -4.58 5.89
N VAL A 35 0.87 -3.75 6.92
CA VAL A 35 -0.22 -3.41 7.86
C VAL A 35 -1.38 -2.71 7.14
N LYS A 36 -1.07 -1.74 6.27
CA LYS A 36 -2.11 -1.05 5.48
C LYS A 36 -2.82 -2.00 4.54
N THR A 37 -2.08 -2.89 3.89
CA THR A 37 -2.64 -3.88 2.97
C THR A 37 -3.63 -4.81 3.67
N LEU A 38 -3.29 -5.27 4.87
CA LEU A 38 -4.18 -6.10 5.69
C LEU A 38 -5.45 -5.34 6.09
N GLN A 39 -5.34 -4.06 6.45
CA GLN A 39 -6.51 -3.24 6.78
C GLN A 39 -7.47 -3.13 5.59
N VAL A 40 -6.95 -2.85 4.38
CA VAL A 40 -7.78 -2.75 3.17
C VAL A 40 -8.42 -4.10 2.84
N ALA A 41 -7.70 -5.20 3.03
CA ALA A 41 -8.25 -6.54 2.84
C ALA A 41 -9.38 -6.86 3.85
N GLU A 42 -9.24 -6.42 5.10
CA GLU A 42 -10.29 -6.52 6.12
C GLU A 42 -11.52 -5.67 5.76
N ASP A 43 -11.29 -4.46 5.24
CA ASP A 43 -12.37 -3.58 4.77
C ASP A 43 -13.13 -4.22 3.60
N ILE A 44 -12.44 -4.84 2.63
CA ILE A 44 -13.07 -5.59 1.53
C ILE A 44 -13.89 -6.78 2.05
N CYS A 45 -13.44 -7.45 3.10
CA CYS A 45 -14.18 -8.54 3.72
C CYS A 45 -15.43 -8.06 4.47
N SER A 46 -15.35 -6.86 5.05
CA SER A 46 -16.39 -6.27 5.91
C SER A 46 -17.48 -5.55 5.10
N LEU A 47 -17.08 -4.87 4.03
CA LEU A 47 -17.95 -4.20 3.06
C LEU A 47 -18.41 -5.25 2.05
N GLY A 48 -19.47 -5.99 2.37
CA GLY A 48 -20.11 -6.88 1.40
C GLY A 48 -20.43 -6.14 0.10
N ALA A 49 -20.21 -6.77 -1.07
CA ALA A 49 -20.33 -6.18 -2.41
C ALA A 49 -21.45 -5.13 -2.54
N GLY A 50 -21.06 -3.86 -2.61
CA GLY A 50 -21.99 -2.74 -2.78
C GLY A 50 -21.55 -1.40 -2.20
N GLU A 51 -20.63 -1.37 -1.22
CA GLU A 51 -20.08 -0.11 -0.71
C GLU A 51 -18.73 0.22 -1.35
N GLU A 52 -18.60 1.45 -1.85
CA GLU A 52 -17.39 1.95 -2.49
C GLU A 52 -16.20 1.82 -1.52
N LEU A 53 -15.16 1.10 -1.97
CA LEU A 53 -13.89 1.04 -1.25
C LEU A 53 -13.38 2.48 -1.07
N PRO A 54 -12.96 2.87 0.15
CA PRO A 54 -12.45 4.21 0.38
C PRO A 54 -11.28 4.43 -0.57
N ALA A 55 -11.33 5.49 -1.36
CA ALA A 55 -10.31 5.80 -2.35
C ALA A 55 -8.95 5.94 -1.67
N VAL A 56 -8.18 4.85 -1.65
CA VAL A 56 -6.80 4.84 -1.17
C VAL A 56 -6.01 5.61 -2.21
N ARG A 57 -5.78 6.90 -1.92
CA ARG A 57 -4.71 7.67 -2.56
C ARG A 57 -3.41 6.96 -2.21
N LEU A 58 -3.01 6.01 -3.06
CA LEU A 58 -1.64 5.55 -3.18
C LEU A 58 -0.79 6.82 -3.28
N LEU A 59 -0.08 7.14 -2.20
CA LEU A 59 0.76 8.31 -2.14
C LEU A 59 1.72 8.19 -3.32
N THR A 60 1.61 9.13 -4.26
CA THR A 60 2.54 9.26 -5.38
C THR A 60 3.97 9.26 -4.84
N PRO A 61 4.92 8.65 -5.58
CA PRO A 61 6.31 8.60 -5.15
C PRO A 61 6.81 10.00 -4.82
N LEU A 62 7.36 10.19 -3.63
CA LEU A 62 8.07 11.41 -3.26
C LEU A 62 9.27 11.57 -4.20
N ASP A 63 9.18 12.56 -5.08
CA ASP A 63 10.22 12.91 -6.07
C ASP A 63 11.55 13.17 -5.33
N PRO A 64 12.62 12.38 -5.56
CA PRO A 64 13.84 12.43 -4.74
C PRO A 64 14.72 13.67 -4.97
N LYS A 65 14.25 14.68 -5.73
CA LYS A 65 15.06 15.84 -6.16
C LYS A 65 14.80 17.14 -5.40
N SER A 66 14.04 17.14 -4.30
CA SER A 66 13.71 18.37 -3.57
C SER A 66 14.35 18.51 -2.18
N THR A 67 15.60 18.07 -1.99
CA THR A 67 16.45 18.56 -0.89
C THR A 67 17.64 19.35 -1.43
N GLY A 68 17.30 20.53 -1.93
CA GLY A 68 17.97 21.79 -1.62
C GLY A 68 19.50 21.76 -1.44
N ARG A 69 20.22 21.81 -2.57
CA ARG A 69 21.09 22.95 -2.93
C ARG A 69 21.66 23.77 -1.75
N ARG A 70 22.67 23.26 -1.04
CA ARG A 70 23.63 24.14 -0.34
C ARG A 70 24.69 24.59 -1.35
N ARG A 71 24.47 25.77 -1.92
CA ARG A 71 25.48 26.51 -2.70
C ARG A 71 26.49 27.13 -1.74
N ARG A 72 27.76 26.85 -2.03
CA ARG A 72 29.02 27.52 -1.62
C ARG A 72 29.27 27.71 -0.14
#